data_AF-A0A5C7IX28-F1
#
_entry.id   AF-A0A5C7IX28-F1
#
_cell.length_a   1.000
_cell.length_b   1.000
_cell.length_c   1.000
_cell.angle_alpha   90.00
_cell.angle_beta   90.00
_cell.angle_gamma   90.00
#
_symmetry.space_group_name_H-M   'P 1'
#
loop_
_entity.id
_entity.type
_entity.pdbx_description
1 polymer ?
#
loop_
_entity_poly.entity_id
_entity_poly.type
_entity_poly.pdbx_seq_one_letter_code
_entity_poly.pdbx_strand_id
1 'polypeptide(L)'
;MASLNTCTTRVSTLPNLPTCQYALTSPFLTLVPPPTHQHHPSLQTSKSGLILSHNNTSSFGSLVKASMAASAESTETTTTKPLSVLFVCLGNICRSPAAEGVFRDIVTKRGLDSNFNIDSAGTIGYHEVFFFFSSSLYICIHGNLADPRMRAASKRRGIEITSLSRPIRASDFKDFDLILAMDKQNRDDIMDAFNRWKFRETLPEDAHKKVKLMCSYCKKHDETEVPDPYYGGPQGFEKVLDLLEDACESLLDSIVAENGSIFNS
;
A
#
# COMPACT_ATOMS: atom_id res chain seq x y z
N MET A 1 81.90 0.87 -13.59
CA MET A 1 81.49 -0.47 -13.16
C MET A 1 80.05 -0.67 -13.57
N ALA A 2 79.82 -1.69 -14.38
CA ALA A 2 78.52 -2.08 -14.91
C ALA A 2 77.63 -2.72 -13.84
N SER A 3 76.31 -2.58 -13.96
CA SER A 3 75.49 -3.76 -14.22
C SER A 3 74.14 -3.36 -14.82
N LEU A 4 73.82 -4.03 -15.92
CA LEU A 4 72.57 -3.99 -16.66
C LEU A 4 71.48 -4.73 -15.88
N ASN A 5 70.22 -4.33 -16.09
CA ASN A 5 69.15 -5.29 -16.38
C ASN A 5 67.93 -4.58 -16.97
N THR A 6 67.76 -4.80 -18.27
CA THR A 6 66.54 -4.64 -19.05
C THR A 6 65.50 -5.68 -18.63
N CYS A 7 64.22 -5.29 -18.49
CA CYS A 7 63.11 -6.23 -18.63
C CYS A 7 61.90 -5.57 -19.31
N THR A 8 61.27 -6.38 -20.14
CA THR A 8 60.54 -6.03 -21.36
C THR A 8 59.04 -5.85 -21.10
N THR A 9 58.44 -4.96 -21.89
CA THR A 9 57.00 -4.81 -22.16
C THR A 9 56.25 -6.14 -22.30
N ARG A 10 55.11 -6.28 -21.60
CA ARG A 10 53.90 -6.88 -22.17
C ARG A 10 52.64 -6.41 -21.45
N VAL A 11 51.82 -5.69 -22.21
CA VAL A 11 50.43 -5.35 -21.94
C VAL A 11 49.63 -6.66 -21.92
N SER A 12 49.02 -6.99 -20.78
CA SER A 12 48.04 -8.07 -20.65
C SER A 12 46.63 -7.49 -20.74
N THR A 13 45.94 -7.91 -21.78
CA THR A 13 44.55 -7.67 -22.16
C THR A 13 43.57 -8.05 -21.05
N LEU A 14 42.72 -7.10 -20.64
CA LEU A 14 41.48 -7.39 -19.90
C LEU A 14 40.37 -7.84 -20.88
N PRO A 15 39.49 -8.77 -20.48
CA PRO A 15 38.38 -9.23 -21.31
C PRO A 15 37.23 -8.21 -21.35
N ASN A 16 36.76 -8.00 -22.59
CA ASN A 16 35.58 -7.29 -23.08
C ASN A 16 34.43 -7.03 -22.08
N LEU A 17 34.16 -5.75 -21.79
CA LEU A 17 32.82 -5.26 -21.44
C LEU A 17 32.04 -4.95 -22.73
N PRO A 18 30.76 -5.31 -22.86
CA PRO A 18 29.96 -4.92 -24.01
C PRO A 18 29.57 -3.44 -23.92
N THR A 19 30.06 -2.66 -24.88
CA THR A 19 29.69 -1.28 -25.14
C THR A 19 28.23 -1.23 -25.60
N CYS A 20 27.33 -0.70 -24.78
CA CYS A 20 25.94 -0.46 -25.15
C CYS A 20 25.86 0.82 -26.01
N GLN A 21 26.05 0.67 -27.33
CA GLN A 21 25.78 1.73 -28.30
C GLN A 21 24.27 1.82 -28.52
N TYR A 22 23.63 2.84 -27.94
CA TYR A 22 22.27 3.21 -28.29
C TYR A 22 22.26 3.83 -29.69
N ALA A 23 21.97 3.01 -30.71
CA ALA A 23 21.61 3.49 -32.03
C ALA A 23 20.17 4.02 -31.98
N LEU A 24 20.02 5.33 -32.12
CA LEU A 24 18.75 6.00 -32.41
C LEU A 24 18.35 5.66 -33.85
N THR A 25 17.43 4.71 -34.02
CA THR A 25 16.68 4.56 -35.27
C THR A 25 15.20 4.40 -34.96
N SER A 26 14.46 5.50 -35.09
CA SER A 26 13.00 5.54 -35.11
C SER A 26 12.44 4.66 -36.23
N PRO A 27 11.37 3.89 -35.99
CA PRO A 27 10.44 3.56 -37.05
C PRO A 27 9.21 4.49 -36.98
N PHE A 28 8.83 4.94 -38.17
CA PHE A 28 7.70 5.77 -38.52
C PHE A 28 6.41 5.44 -37.74
N LEU A 29 5.80 6.48 -37.15
CA LEU A 29 4.37 6.50 -36.85
C LEU A 29 3.59 6.51 -38.18
N THR A 30 2.78 5.48 -38.41
CA THR A 30 1.64 5.57 -39.33
C THR A 30 0.36 5.78 -38.53
N LEU A 31 -0.22 6.98 -38.68
CA LEU A 31 -1.55 7.32 -38.20
C LEU A 31 -2.59 6.43 -38.89
N VAL A 32 -3.36 5.67 -38.12
CA VAL A 32 -4.63 5.08 -38.56
C VAL A 32 -5.77 5.90 -37.94
N PRO A 33 -6.64 6.54 -38.73
CA PRO A 33 -7.76 7.33 -38.21
C PRO A 33 -8.91 6.43 -37.72
N PRO A 34 -9.72 6.89 -36.74
CA PRO A 34 -10.84 6.11 -36.20
C PRO A 34 -12.06 6.15 -37.14
N PRO A 35 -12.86 5.07 -37.21
CA PRO A 35 -14.11 5.11 -37.95
C PRO A 35 -15.22 5.81 -37.13
N THR A 36 -15.95 6.65 -37.84
CA THR A 36 -17.04 7.53 -37.42
C THR A 36 -18.35 6.79 -37.08
N HIS A 37 -19.09 7.34 -36.12
CA HIS A 37 -20.48 7.02 -35.78
C HIS A 37 -21.43 7.04 -37.00
N GLN A 38 -22.34 6.07 -37.07
CA GLN A 38 -23.64 6.21 -37.73
C GLN A 38 -24.77 5.63 -36.85
N HIS A 39 -25.87 6.37 -36.81
CA HIS A 39 -27.08 6.17 -36.01
C HIS A 39 -28.12 5.26 -36.71
N HIS A 40 -28.82 4.46 -35.89
CA HIS A 40 -30.25 4.03 -35.93
C HIS A 40 -30.78 3.18 -37.12
N PRO A 41 -31.86 2.37 -36.94
CA PRO A 41 -33.00 2.56 -36.03
C PRO A 41 -33.49 1.36 -35.20
N SER A 42 -34.37 1.73 -34.27
CA SER A 42 -35.24 0.95 -33.38
C SER A 42 -36.21 -0.02 -34.07
N LEU A 43 -36.48 -1.15 -33.40
CA LEU A 43 -37.78 -1.84 -33.52
C LEU A 43 -38.33 -2.18 -32.12
N GLN A 44 -39.55 -1.67 -31.89
CA GLN A 44 -40.45 -2.01 -30.79
C GLN A 44 -41.22 -3.30 -31.11
N THR A 45 -41.51 -4.11 -30.09
CA THR A 45 -42.79 -4.81 -29.85
C THR A 45 -42.84 -5.10 -28.32
N SER A 46 -43.75 -4.50 -27.53
CA SER A 46 -45.13 -4.95 -27.20
C SER A 46 -45.19 -6.46 -26.90
N LYS A 47 -45.64 -6.99 -25.76
CA LYS A 47 -46.77 -6.61 -24.87
C LYS A 47 -46.78 -7.51 -23.62
N SER A 48 -47.43 -7.03 -22.55
CA SER A 48 -48.25 -7.75 -21.53
C SER A 48 -47.59 -8.90 -20.73
N GLY A 49 -47.58 -8.97 -19.40
CA GLY A 49 -48.53 -8.52 -18.38
C GLY A 49 -49.01 -9.76 -17.59
N LEU A 50 -48.81 -9.82 -16.27
CA LEU A 50 -49.74 -10.41 -15.30
C LEU A 50 -49.21 -10.32 -13.86
N ILE A 51 -50.01 -9.67 -13.04
CA ILE A 51 -50.01 -9.62 -11.58
C ILE A 51 -50.63 -10.94 -11.08
N LEU A 52 -50.09 -11.52 -10.01
CA LEU A 52 -50.91 -12.27 -9.06
C LEU A 52 -50.30 -12.23 -7.66
N SER A 53 -51.05 -11.56 -6.79
CA SER A 53 -50.91 -11.58 -5.34
C SER A 53 -51.21 -12.96 -4.80
N HIS A 54 -50.57 -13.38 -3.70
CA HIS A 54 -51.21 -14.23 -2.69
C HIS A 54 -50.71 -13.83 -1.30
N ASN A 55 -51.64 -13.28 -0.52
CA ASN A 55 -51.59 -13.25 0.93
C ASN A 55 -51.65 -14.69 1.46
N ASN A 56 -50.95 -14.99 2.54
CA ASN A 56 -51.62 -15.68 3.63
C ASN A 56 -50.97 -15.44 4.99
N THR A 57 -51.88 -15.15 5.91
CA THR A 57 -51.74 -14.90 7.34
C THR A 57 -51.74 -16.20 8.15
N SER A 58 -50.91 -16.28 9.20
CA SER A 58 -51.22 -16.90 10.50
C SER A 58 -49.96 -16.78 11.38
N SER A 59 -49.92 -15.91 12.37
CA SER A 59 -50.40 -16.12 13.75
C SER A 59 -50.08 -17.51 14.30
N PHE A 60 -49.14 -17.59 15.24
CA PHE A 60 -49.32 -18.24 16.54
C PHE A 60 -48.15 -17.85 17.45
N GLY A 61 -48.46 -17.20 18.57
CA GLY A 61 -47.49 -16.92 19.62
C GLY A 61 -47.21 -18.15 20.48
N SER A 62 -46.12 -18.11 21.25
CA SER A 62 -46.19 -18.30 22.70
C SER A 62 -44.84 -18.04 23.36
N LEU A 63 -44.96 -17.51 24.57
CA LEU A 63 -43.94 -17.27 25.58
C LEU A 63 -42.86 -18.36 25.66
N VAL A 64 -41.60 -17.92 25.69
CA VAL A 64 -40.56 -18.65 26.44
C VAL A 64 -39.99 -17.72 27.51
N LYS A 65 -40.07 -18.26 28.72
CA LYS A 65 -39.78 -17.75 30.04
C LYS A 65 -38.31 -17.34 30.17
N ALA A 66 -38.05 -16.08 30.50
CA ALA A 66 -36.73 -15.63 30.93
C ALA A 66 -36.42 -16.22 32.32
N SER A 67 -35.41 -17.07 32.41
CA SER A 67 -34.82 -17.50 33.68
C SER A 67 -33.50 -16.75 33.85
N MET A 68 -33.44 -15.93 34.90
CA MET A 68 -32.22 -15.25 35.32
C MET A 68 -31.19 -16.27 35.79
N ALA A 69 -30.07 -16.34 35.07
CA ALA A 69 -28.83 -16.89 35.59
C ALA A 69 -27.87 -15.71 35.73
N ALA A 70 -27.53 -15.37 36.98
CA ALA A 70 -26.42 -14.50 37.30
C ALA A 70 -25.14 -15.14 36.72
N SER A 71 -24.67 -14.61 35.59
CA SER A 71 -23.33 -14.93 35.13
C SER A 71 -22.37 -14.13 35.98
N ALA A 72 -21.55 -14.86 36.74
CA ALA A 72 -20.36 -14.35 37.36
C ALA A 72 -19.54 -13.63 36.28
N GLU A 73 -19.25 -12.36 36.55
CA GLU A 73 -18.40 -11.52 35.74
C GLU A 73 -16.99 -12.11 35.75
N SER A 74 -16.71 -12.91 34.73
CA SER A 74 -15.36 -13.34 34.41
C SER A 74 -14.62 -12.08 33.94
N THR A 75 -13.76 -11.56 34.79
CA THR A 75 -12.71 -10.63 34.38
C THR A 75 -11.77 -11.37 33.43
N GLU A 76 -12.16 -11.44 32.16
CA GLU A 76 -11.22 -11.70 31.08
C GLU A 76 -10.29 -10.49 31.01
N THR A 77 -9.11 -10.64 31.60
CA THR A 77 -7.95 -9.83 31.20
C THR A 77 -7.69 -10.14 29.74
N THR A 78 -8.37 -9.40 28.86
CA THR A 78 -8.13 -9.41 27.43
C THR A 78 -6.75 -8.80 27.22
N THR A 79 -5.75 -9.65 27.02
CA THR A 79 -4.44 -9.22 26.52
C THR A 79 -4.71 -8.60 25.15
N THR A 80 -4.81 -7.28 25.09
CA THR A 80 -5.16 -6.55 23.87
C THR A 80 -4.00 -6.69 22.89
N LYS A 81 -4.27 -7.34 21.75
CA LYS A 81 -3.30 -7.46 20.66
C LYS A 81 -2.89 -6.05 20.20
N PRO A 82 -1.60 -5.79 19.90
CA PRO A 82 -1.18 -4.53 19.30
C PRO A 82 -1.94 -4.25 18.00
N LEU A 83 -2.33 -3.00 17.80
CA LEU A 83 -2.99 -2.56 16.58
C LEU A 83 -1.98 -2.55 15.42
N SER A 84 -2.29 -3.27 14.36
CA SER A 84 -1.40 -3.40 13.20
C SER A 84 -1.76 -2.40 12.10
N VAL A 85 -0.82 -1.53 11.71
CA VAL A 85 -0.96 -0.55 10.62
C VAL A 85 0.05 -0.82 9.50
N LEU A 86 -0.44 -0.93 8.26
CA LEU A 86 0.37 -1.15 7.06
C LEU A 86 0.32 0.05 6.13
N PHE A 87 1.48 0.62 5.78
CA PHE A 87 1.60 1.68 4.79
C PHE A 87 1.97 1.11 3.42
N VAL A 88 1.24 1.48 2.37
CA VAL A 88 1.41 0.86 1.03
C VAL A 88 1.61 1.92 -0.05
N CYS A 89 2.70 1.79 -0.79
CA CYS A 89 2.93 2.57 -2.01
C CYS A 89 3.28 1.64 -3.18
N LEU A 90 3.66 2.21 -4.32
CA LEU A 90 4.02 1.42 -5.49
C LEU A 90 5.24 0.49 -5.25
N GLY A 91 6.43 1.05 -5.01
CA GLY A 91 7.69 0.27 -4.94
C GLY A 91 8.21 -0.04 -3.54
N ASN A 92 7.55 0.46 -2.48
CA ASN A 92 8.01 0.36 -1.08
C ASN A 92 9.46 0.78 -0.83
N ILE A 93 9.90 1.83 -1.53
CA ILE A 93 11.24 2.40 -1.37
C ILE A 93 11.22 3.88 -1.03
N CYS A 94 10.07 4.56 -1.02
CA CYS A 94 10.04 6.01 -0.83
C CYS A 94 8.91 6.45 0.10
N ARG A 95 7.68 6.53 -0.43
CA ARG A 95 6.51 7.05 0.30
C ARG A 95 6.10 6.17 1.49
N SER A 96 5.89 4.86 1.31
CA SER A 96 5.47 4.00 2.41
C SER A 96 6.53 3.75 3.50
N PRO A 97 7.83 3.59 3.19
CA PRO A 97 8.87 3.60 4.23
C PRO A 97 8.94 4.91 5.02
N ALA A 98 8.73 6.05 4.35
CA ALA A 98 8.67 7.34 5.03
C ALA A 98 7.48 7.42 5.98
N ALA A 99 6.29 6.97 5.53
CA ALA A 99 5.10 6.95 6.37
C ALA A 99 5.27 6.04 7.60
N GLU A 100 5.89 4.87 7.42
CA GLU A 100 6.23 3.96 8.51
C GLU A 100 7.16 4.61 9.54
N GLY A 101 8.24 5.25 9.07
CA GLY A 101 9.19 5.96 9.93
C GLY A 101 8.56 7.13 10.69
N VAL A 102 7.77 7.96 9.99
CA VAL A 102 7.06 9.10 10.59
C VAL A 102 6.05 8.62 11.64
N PHE A 103 5.22 7.64 11.31
CA PHE A 103 4.21 7.13 12.24
C PHE A 103 4.85 6.47 13.47
N ARG A 104 5.90 5.68 13.27
CA ARG A 104 6.65 5.07 14.38
C ARG A 104 7.24 6.12 15.30
N ASP A 105 7.90 7.14 14.76
CA ASP A 105 8.47 8.24 15.55
C ASP A 105 7.39 8.98 16.38
N ILE A 106 6.22 9.25 15.80
CA ILE A 106 5.09 9.87 16.52
C ILE A 106 4.56 8.94 17.63
N VAL A 107 4.39 7.64 17.35
CA VAL A 107 3.95 6.64 18.33
C VAL A 107 4.94 6.53 19.49
N THR A 108 6.24 6.48 19.20
CA THR A 108 7.32 6.45 20.20
C THR A 108 7.32 7.70 21.07
N LYS A 109 7.20 8.89 20.46
CA LYS A 109 7.13 10.16 21.19
C LYS A 109 5.94 10.24 22.14
N ARG A 110 4.86 9.49 21.86
CA ARG A 110 3.68 9.38 22.75
C ARG A 110 3.74 8.19 23.71
N GLY A 111 4.82 7.39 23.68
CA GLY A 111 5.00 6.25 24.57
C GLY A 111 4.07 5.07 24.28
N LEU A 112 3.58 4.92 23.04
CA LEU A 112 2.58 3.91 22.66
C LEU A 112 3.17 2.73 21.86
N ASP A 113 4.49 2.60 21.74
CA ASP A 113 5.16 1.58 20.90
C ASP A 113 4.62 0.16 21.11
N SER A 114 4.41 -0.25 22.37
CA SER A 114 3.94 -1.59 22.71
C SER A 114 2.54 -1.91 22.19
N ASN A 115 1.74 -0.89 21.87
CA ASN A 115 0.36 -1.03 21.43
C ASN A 115 0.23 -1.04 19.90
N PHE A 116 1.32 -0.87 19.16
CA PHE A 116 1.30 -0.82 17.70
C PHE A 116 2.25 -1.84 17.06
N ASN A 117 1.79 -2.41 15.95
CA ASN A 117 2.64 -3.11 15.00
C ASN A 117 2.64 -2.31 13.69
N ILE A 118 3.79 -1.80 13.27
CA ILE A 118 3.90 -0.82 12.18
C ILE A 118 4.82 -1.36 11.10
N ASP A 119 4.32 -1.45 9.87
CA ASP A 119 5.06 -1.98 8.72
C ASP A 119 4.72 -1.23 7.43
N SER A 120 5.51 -1.47 6.37
CA SER A 120 5.23 -0.97 5.03
C SER A 120 5.39 -2.03 3.94
N ALA A 121 4.67 -1.84 2.82
CA ALA A 121 4.71 -2.75 1.68
C ALA A 121 4.53 -2.01 0.34
N GLY A 122 4.72 -2.76 -0.75
CA GLY A 122 4.70 -2.31 -2.13
C GLY A 122 3.64 -3.02 -2.96
N THR A 123 2.99 -2.31 -3.88
CA THR A 123 2.07 -2.93 -4.84
C THR A 123 2.83 -3.57 -6.01
N ILE A 124 4.02 -3.09 -6.38
CA ILE A 124 4.86 -3.80 -7.34
C ILE A 124 5.27 -5.15 -6.75
N GLY A 125 4.86 -6.22 -7.42
CA GLY A 125 5.20 -7.60 -7.04
C GLY A 125 4.05 -8.52 -6.70
N TYR A 126 2.84 -7.99 -6.50
CA TYR A 126 1.66 -8.85 -6.36
C TYR A 126 1.27 -9.50 -7.70
N HIS A 127 1.65 -8.86 -8.83
CA HIS A 127 1.42 -9.35 -10.18
C HIS A 127 2.50 -10.37 -10.52
N GLU A 128 2.39 -11.59 -10.01
CA GLU A 128 3.31 -12.68 -10.41
C GLU A 128 3.20 -13.07 -11.90
N VAL A 129 2.34 -12.40 -12.70
CA VAL A 129 1.95 -12.90 -14.04
C VAL A 129 2.04 -11.87 -15.19
N PHE A 130 2.38 -10.60 -14.94
CA PHE A 130 2.33 -9.58 -16.02
C PHE A 130 3.60 -8.73 -16.21
N PHE A 131 4.78 -9.30 -16.00
CA PHE A 131 6.02 -8.65 -16.45
C PHE A 131 6.89 -9.59 -17.30
N PHE A 132 6.51 -9.69 -18.58
CA PHE A 132 7.41 -10.14 -19.65
C PHE A 132 8.47 -9.08 -20.02
N PHE A 133 8.41 -7.86 -19.46
CA PHE A 133 9.40 -6.80 -19.68
C PHE A 133 10.11 -6.40 -18.36
N SER A 134 11.04 -7.25 -17.91
CA SER A 134 12.07 -7.00 -16.86
C SER A 134 11.81 -7.56 -15.45
N SER A 135 11.85 -8.89 -15.31
CA SER A 135 12.06 -9.57 -14.02
C SER A 135 13.32 -9.13 -13.26
N SER A 136 14.32 -8.53 -13.93
CA SER A 136 15.51 -7.99 -13.27
C SER A 136 15.22 -6.77 -12.40
N LEU A 137 14.29 -5.87 -12.79
CA LEU A 137 13.99 -4.70 -11.95
C LEU A 137 13.25 -5.10 -10.67
N TYR A 138 12.41 -6.15 -10.74
CA TYR A 138 11.62 -6.64 -9.61
C TYR A 138 12.47 -7.30 -8.52
N ILE A 139 13.37 -8.22 -8.90
CA ILE A 139 14.31 -8.87 -7.97
C ILE A 139 15.26 -7.85 -7.34
N CYS A 140 15.56 -6.76 -8.04
CA CYS A 140 16.47 -5.74 -7.54
C CYS A 140 15.87 -4.79 -6.51
N ILE A 141 14.55 -4.80 -6.24
CA ILE A 141 13.94 -3.86 -5.27
C ILE A 141 13.63 -4.52 -3.93
N HIS A 142 13.24 -5.81 -3.91
CA HIS A 142 12.94 -6.51 -2.67
C HIS A 142 14.17 -6.58 -1.75
N GLY A 143 14.00 -6.20 -0.47
CA GLY A 143 15.07 -6.19 0.52
C GLY A 143 15.98 -4.96 0.43
N ASN A 144 15.73 -4.04 -0.50
CA ASN A 144 16.46 -2.78 -0.54
C ASN A 144 16.05 -1.86 0.61
N LEU A 145 17.01 -1.04 1.02
CA LEU A 145 16.75 0.13 1.83
C LEU A 145 15.91 1.15 1.06
N ALA A 146 15.20 1.99 1.80
CA ALA A 146 14.52 3.15 1.24
C ALA A 146 15.48 4.09 0.48
N ASP A 147 14.90 4.87 -0.46
CA ASP A 147 15.57 5.83 -1.32
C ASP A 147 16.47 6.73 -0.47
N PRO A 148 17.76 6.87 -0.82
CA PRO A 148 18.72 7.61 -0.02
C PRO A 148 18.34 9.09 0.15
N ARG A 149 17.62 9.68 -0.82
CA ARG A 149 17.16 11.09 -0.74
C ARG A 149 16.03 11.23 0.28
N MET A 150 15.10 10.27 0.29
CA MET A 150 14.04 10.24 1.31
C MET A 150 14.62 10.02 2.69
N ARG A 151 15.51 9.04 2.86
CA ARG A 151 16.23 8.80 4.12
C ARG A 151 16.99 10.03 4.60
N ALA A 152 17.66 10.75 3.70
CA ALA A 152 18.36 11.97 4.03
C ALA A 152 17.40 13.09 4.46
N ALA A 153 16.23 13.21 3.82
CA ALA A 153 15.20 14.17 4.21
C ALA A 153 14.60 13.86 5.58
N SER A 154 14.17 12.62 5.82
CA SER A 154 13.64 12.18 7.10
C SER A 154 14.65 12.32 8.23
N LYS A 155 15.93 11.99 7.98
CA LYS A 155 17.00 12.15 8.97
C LYS A 155 17.21 13.59 9.39
N ARG A 156 17.00 14.59 8.50
CA ARG A 156 17.05 16.02 8.88
C ARG A 156 15.96 16.38 9.89
N ARG A 157 14.86 15.63 9.92
CA ARG A 157 13.74 15.77 10.87
C ARG A 157 13.88 14.89 12.11
N GLY A 158 14.99 14.15 12.24
CA GLY A 158 15.21 13.21 13.34
C GLY A 158 14.51 11.86 13.16
N ILE A 159 13.95 11.58 11.99
CA ILE A 159 13.19 10.36 11.71
C ILE A 159 14.10 9.36 11.00
N GLU A 160 14.22 8.16 11.57
CA GLU A 160 14.99 7.06 10.98
C GLU A 160 14.09 6.11 10.19
N ILE A 161 14.40 5.92 8.90
CA ILE A 161 13.73 4.94 8.05
C ILE A 161 14.62 3.70 7.95
N THR A 162 14.16 2.61 8.56
CA THR A 162 14.82 1.30 8.59
C THR A 162 14.12 0.24 7.73
N SER A 163 12.99 0.58 7.10
CA SER A 163 12.19 -0.34 6.31
C SER A 163 12.98 -1.00 5.18
N LEU A 164 12.72 -2.28 4.97
CA LEU A 164 13.20 -3.03 3.81
C LEU A 164 12.04 -3.28 2.87
N SER A 165 12.26 -3.02 1.58
CA SER A 165 11.20 -3.14 0.59
C SER A 165 10.66 -4.58 0.50
N ARG A 166 9.34 -4.73 0.57
CA ARG A 166 8.63 -6.00 0.35
C ARG A 166 7.32 -5.79 -0.43
N PRO A 167 6.86 -6.78 -1.20
CA PRO A 167 5.54 -6.73 -1.79
C PRO A 167 4.46 -6.94 -0.73
N ILE A 168 3.26 -6.42 -1.01
CA ILE A 168 2.04 -6.78 -0.29
C ILE A 168 1.69 -8.24 -0.56
N ARG A 169 1.15 -8.93 0.43
CA ARG A 169 0.81 -10.36 0.41
C ARG A 169 -0.62 -10.60 0.87
N ALA A 170 -1.18 -11.77 0.57
CA ALA A 170 -2.53 -12.12 1.00
C ALA A 170 -2.68 -12.15 2.54
N SER A 171 -1.63 -12.54 3.26
CA SER A 171 -1.61 -12.52 4.73
C SER A 171 -1.73 -11.11 5.31
N ASP A 172 -1.29 -10.07 4.61
CA ASP A 172 -1.40 -8.69 5.09
C ASP A 172 -2.88 -8.29 5.30
N PHE A 173 -3.79 -8.84 4.50
CA PHE A 173 -5.24 -8.67 4.68
C PHE A 173 -5.82 -9.43 5.88
N LYS A 174 -5.03 -10.23 6.59
CA LYS A 174 -5.41 -10.89 7.85
C LYS A 174 -4.71 -10.23 9.03
N ASP A 175 -3.43 -9.91 8.85
CA ASP A 175 -2.54 -9.55 9.95
C ASP A 175 -2.69 -8.08 10.37
N PHE A 176 -3.05 -7.20 9.43
CA PHE A 176 -3.17 -5.76 9.64
C PHE A 176 -4.61 -5.30 9.82
N ASP A 177 -4.83 -4.41 10.79
CA ASP A 177 -6.13 -3.85 11.12
C ASP A 177 -6.45 -2.63 10.23
N LEU A 178 -5.41 -1.95 9.75
CA LEU A 178 -5.50 -0.79 8.86
C LEU A 178 -4.46 -0.86 7.73
N ILE A 179 -4.89 -0.60 6.50
CA ILE A 179 -4.02 -0.56 5.32
C ILE A 179 -4.16 0.82 4.65
N LEU A 180 -3.06 1.56 4.57
CA LEU A 180 -3.03 2.96 4.13
C LEU A 180 -2.31 3.09 2.80
N ALA A 181 -3.08 3.34 1.74
CA ALA A 181 -2.57 3.59 0.40
C ALA A 181 -2.10 5.04 0.25
N MET A 182 -0.91 5.23 -0.35
CA MET A 182 -0.34 6.57 -0.55
C MET A 182 -1.09 7.39 -1.62
N ASP A 183 -1.65 6.75 -2.64
CA ASP A 183 -2.46 7.37 -3.68
C ASP A 183 -3.61 6.46 -4.13
N LYS A 184 -4.51 6.95 -5.00
CA LYS A 184 -5.67 6.18 -5.50
C LYS A 184 -5.23 4.99 -6.33
N GLN A 185 -4.17 5.11 -7.12
CA GLN A 185 -3.67 3.98 -7.91
C GLN A 185 -3.21 2.84 -7.01
N ASN A 186 -2.51 3.14 -5.92
CA ASN A 186 -2.10 2.16 -4.92
C ASN A 186 -3.31 1.56 -4.21
N ARG A 187 -4.35 2.34 -3.91
CA ARG A 187 -5.60 1.82 -3.37
C ARG A 187 -6.23 0.82 -4.34
N ASP A 188 -6.38 1.19 -5.60
CA ASP A 188 -7.02 0.35 -6.61
C ASP A 188 -6.22 -0.94 -6.85
N ASP A 189 -4.88 -0.85 -6.90
CA ASP A 189 -3.95 -1.98 -6.94
C ASP A 189 -4.16 -2.96 -5.77
N ILE A 190 -4.29 -2.45 -4.54
CA ILE A 190 -4.53 -3.24 -3.33
C ILE A 190 -5.89 -3.94 -3.43
N MET A 191 -6.92 -3.23 -3.92
CA MET A 191 -8.26 -3.79 -4.11
C MET A 191 -8.28 -4.88 -5.17
N ASP A 192 -7.53 -4.72 -6.26
CA ASP A 192 -7.36 -5.74 -7.30
C ASP A 192 -6.60 -6.96 -6.78
N ALA A 193 -5.61 -6.77 -5.89
CA ALA A 193 -4.94 -7.86 -5.18
C ALA A 193 -5.89 -8.62 -4.26
N PHE A 194 -6.65 -7.90 -3.43
CA PHE A 194 -7.67 -8.48 -2.57
C PHE A 194 -8.68 -9.31 -3.38
N ASN A 195 -9.21 -8.75 -4.48
CA ASN A 195 -10.19 -9.41 -5.32
C ASN A 195 -9.66 -10.67 -5.99
N ARG A 196 -8.36 -10.77 -6.27
CA ARG A 196 -7.75 -12.00 -6.81
C ARG A 196 -7.50 -13.05 -5.72
N TRP A 197 -7.02 -12.62 -4.56
CA TRP A 197 -6.66 -13.54 -3.48
C TRP A 197 -7.87 -14.09 -2.73
N LYS A 198 -8.98 -13.35 -2.62
CA LYS A 198 -10.21 -13.83 -1.97
C LYS A 198 -10.78 -15.11 -2.59
N PHE A 199 -10.47 -15.39 -3.86
CA PHE A 199 -10.89 -16.63 -4.55
C PHE A 199 -9.90 -17.79 -4.38
N ARG A 200 -8.68 -17.53 -3.89
CA ARG A 200 -7.60 -18.51 -3.74
C ARG A 200 -7.32 -18.86 -2.28
N GLU A 201 -7.54 -17.92 -1.38
CA GLU A 201 -7.25 -18.04 0.05
C GLU A 201 -8.44 -17.56 0.89
N THR A 202 -8.58 -18.12 2.08
CA THR A 202 -9.57 -17.65 3.06
C THR A 202 -9.15 -16.29 3.60
N LEU A 203 -9.72 -15.21 3.05
CA LEU A 203 -9.55 -13.84 3.55
C LEU A 203 -10.83 -13.37 4.27
N PRO A 204 -10.74 -12.46 5.25
CA PRO A 204 -11.92 -11.86 5.87
C PRO A 204 -12.74 -11.09 4.81
N GLU A 205 -14.05 -11.28 4.81
CA GLU A 205 -14.96 -10.72 3.79
C GLU A 205 -14.92 -9.18 3.78
N ASP A 206 -14.75 -8.58 4.96
CA ASP A 206 -14.68 -7.16 5.21
C ASP A 206 -13.24 -6.58 5.21
N ALA A 207 -12.22 -7.38 4.88
CA ALA A 207 -10.83 -6.92 4.84
C ALA A 207 -10.58 -5.81 3.80
N HIS A 208 -11.50 -5.57 2.87
CA HIS A 208 -11.44 -4.43 1.97
C HIS A 208 -11.78 -3.09 2.66
N LYS A 209 -12.57 -3.11 3.74
CA LYS A 209 -13.02 -1.89 4.45
C LYS A 209 -11.91 -1.19 5.22
N LYS A 210 -10.85 -1.92 5.56
CA LYS A 210 -9.66 -1.38 6.22
C LYS A 210 -8.67 -0.71 5.25
N VAL A 211 -8.92 -0.75 3.94
CA VAL A 211 -8.08 -0.05 2.95
C VAL A 211 -8.55 1.40 2.82
N LYS A 212 -7.72 2.35 3.24
CA LYS A 212 -7.99 3.79 3.19
C LYS A 212 -6.85 4.54 2.51
N LEU A 213 -7.11 5.78 2.09
CA LEU A 213 -6.06 6.67 1.58
C LEU A 213 -5.33 7.34 2.75
N MET A 214 -4.01 7.47 2.67
CA MET A 214 -3.23 8.14 3.71
C MET A 214 -3.73 9.58 3.92
N CYS A 215 -3.94 10.31 2.83
CA CYS A 215 -4.40 11.69 2.87
C CYS A 215 -5.84 11.87 3.36
N SER A 216 -6.64 10.80 3.54
CA SER A 216 -7.94 10.96 4.21
C SER A 216 -7.81 11.35 5.69
N TYR A 217 -6.60 11.25 6.24
CA TYR A 217 -6.29 11.66 7.61
C TYR A 217 -5.64 13.04 7.68
N CYS A 218 -5.26 13.69 6.56
CA CYS A 218 -4.74 15.06 6.59
C CYS A 218 -5.77 16.03 7.19
N LYS A 219 -5.30 16.96 8.03
CA LYS A 219 -6.12 18.03 8.63
C LYS A 219 -5.60 19.42 8.30
N LYS A 220 -4.29 19.56 8.11
CA LYS A 220 -3.61 20.83 7.78
C LYS A 220 -3.42 20.99 6.27
N HIS A 221 -3.54 19.91 5.50
CA HIS A 221 -3.36 19.88 4.05
C HIS A 221 -4.61 19.36 3.32
N ASP A 222 -4.90 19.93 2.14
CA ASP A 222 -6.08 19.61 1.33
C ASP A 222 -5.80 18.57 0.22
N GLU A 223 -4.54 18.12 0.10
CA GLU A 223 -4.15 17.10 -0.85
C GLU A 223 -4.92 15.79 -0.63
N THR A 224 -5.37 15.18 -1.73
CA THR A 224 -6.10 13.89 -1.66
C THR A 224 -5.19 12.66 -1.79
N GLU A 225 -3.91 12.86 -2.12
CA GLU A 225 -2.93 11.82 -2.40
C GLU A 225 -1.52 12.30 -2.02
N VAL A 226 -0.66 11.38 -1.60
CA VAL A 226 0.76 11.65 -1.36
C VAL A 226 1.49 11.60 -2.71
N PRO A 227 1.98 12.74 -3.23
CA PRO A 227 2.56 12.83 -4.56
C PRO A 227 3.85 12.01 -4.64
N ASP A 228 4.16 11.47 -5.83
CA ASP A 228 5.45 10.83 -6.04
C ASP A 228 6.56 11.89 -6.07
N PRO A 229 7.55 11.83 -5.15
CA PRO A 229 8.56 12.88 -5.03
C PRO A 229 9.59 12.87 -6.17
N TYR A 230 9.61 11.85 -7.03
CA TYR A 230 10.66 11.68 -8.03
C TYR A 230 10.74 12.83 -9.04
N TYR A 231 9.61 13.49 -9.31
CA TYR A 231 9.51 14.59 -10.28
C TYR A 231 9.68 15.99 -9.66
N GLY A 232 9.72 16.10 -8.33
CA GLY A 232 9.71 17.38 -7.59
C GLY A 232 11.06 17.88 -7.10
N GLY A 233 12.17 17.20 -7.44
CA GLY A 233 13.48 17.51 -6.88
C GLY A 233 13.52 17.38 -5.34
N PRO A 234 14.46 18.05 -4.65
CA PRO A 234 14.59 17.97 -3.19
C PRO A 234 13.33 18.42 -2.43
N GLN A 235 12.62 19.43 -2.93
CA GLN A 235 11.40 19.95 -2.30
C GLN A 235 10.23 18.94 -2.36
N GLY A 236 10.21 18.07 -3.36
CA GLY A 236 9.21 16.99 -3.44
C GLY A 236 9.27 16.05 -2.24
N PHE A 237 10.47 15.74 -1.75
CA PHE A 237 10.65 14.88 -0.55
C PHE A 237 10.15 15.57 0.72
N GLU A 238 10.44 16.86 0.88
CA GLU A 238 9.96 17.64 2.02
C GLU A 238 8.43 17.73 2.02
N LYS A 239 7.81 18.03 0.87
CA LYS A 239 6.36 18.05 0.74
C LYS A 239 5.71 16.71 1.11
N VAL A 240 6.31 15.59 0.71
CA VAL A 240 5.83 14.27 1.11
C VAL A 240 5.88 14.11 2.63
N LEU A 241 6.98 14.51 3.28
CA LEU A 241 7.09 14.42 4.74
C LEU A 241 6.10 15.34 5.46
N ASP A 242 5.83 16.55 4.95
CA ASP A 242 4.84 17.47 5.53
C ASP A 242 3.43 16.85 5.53
N LEU A 243 3.04 16.22 4.41
CA LEU A 243 1.76 15.51 4.31
C LEU A 243 1.70 14.30 5.24
N LEU A 244 2.80 13.55 5.34
CA LEU A 244 2.86 12.36 6.20
C LEU A 244 2.81 12.72 7.68
N GLU A 245 3.50 13.77 8.12
CA GLU A 245 3.45 14.23 9.50
C GLU A 245 2.04 14.65 9.90
N ASP A 246 1.36 15.47 9.08
CA ASP A 246 -0.02 15.87 9.31
C ASP A 246 -0.97 14.67 9.37
N ALA A 247 -0.90 13.79 8.37
CA ALA A 247 -1.78 12.63 8.29
C ALA A 247 -1.51 11.61 9.41
N CYS A 248 -0.25 11.35 9.78
CA CYS A 248 0.12 10.41 10.83
C CYS A 248 -0.24 10.91 12.23
N GLU A 249 -0.08 12.21 12.52
CA GLU A 249 -0.54 12.81 13.78
C GLU A 249 -2.05 12.61 13.94
N SER A 250 -2.80 13.00 12.91
CA SER A 250 -4.26 12.91 12.90
C SER A 250 -4.76 11.47 12.94
N LEU A 251 -4.07 10.56 12.24
CA LEU A 251 -4.34 9.12 12.29
C LEU A 251 -4.20 8.57 13.71
N LEU A 252 -3.10 8.90 14.39
CA LEU A 252 -2.88 8.44 15.76
C LEU A 252 -3.95 8.99 16.71
N ASP A 253 -4.32 10.26 16.57
CA ASP A 253 -5.40 10.88 17.35
C ASP A 253 -6.73 10.14 17.16
N SER A 254 -7.09 9.83 15.91
CA SER A 254 -8.30 9.07 15.58
C SER A 254 -8.27 7.67 16.21
N ILE A 255 -7.14 6.96 16.10
CA ILE A 255 -6.98 5.62 16.67
C ILE A 255 -7.12 5.64 18.20
N VAL A 256 -6.48 6.60 18.87
CA VAL A 256 -6.55 6.74 20.34
C VAL A 256 -7.97 7.11 20.79
N ALA A 257 -8.66 7.97 20.05
CA ALA A 257 -10.05 8.35 20.35
C ALA A 257 -11.02 7.17 20.19
N GLU A 258 -10.86 6.35 19.14
CA GLU A 258 -11.70 5.18 18.87
C GLU A 258 -11.43 4.03 19.85
N ASN A 259 -10.20 3.89 20.35
CA ASN A 259 -9.75 2.77 21.17
C ASN A 259 -9.31 3.20 22.58
N GLY A 260 -9.92 4.25 23.13
CA GLY A 260 -9.50 4.85 24.41
C GLY A 260 -9.45 3.89 25.61
N SER A 261 -10.13 2.74 25.56
CA SER A 261 -10.01 1.69 26.58
C SER A 261 -8.69 0.89 26.50
N ILE A 262 -8.09 0.78 25.30
CA ILE A 262 -6.89 -0.01 25.04
C ILE A 262 -5.62 0.74 25.44
N PHE A 263 -5.60 2.07 25.30
CA PHE A 263 -4.40 2.90 25.50
C PHE A 263 -4.31 3.58 26.87
N ASN A 264 -5.38 3.55 27.69
CA ASN A 264 -5.42 4.14 29.03
C ASN A 264 -5.24 3.11 30.17
N SER A 265 -4.85 1.87 29.85
CA SER A 265 -4.66 0.78 30.82
C SER A 265 -3.20 0.62 31.24
#